data_AF-S4N1C9-F1
#
_entry.id   AF-S4N1C9-F1
#
_cell.length_a   1.000
_cell.length_b   1.000
_cell.length_c   1.000
_cell.angle_alpha   90.00
_cell.angle_beta   90.00
_cell.angle_gamma   90.00
#
_symmetry.space_group_name_H-M   'P 1'
#
loop_
_entity.id
_entity.type
_entity.pdbx_description
1 polymer ?
#
loop_
_entity_poly.entity_id
_entity_poly.type
_entity_poly.pdbx_seq_one_letter_code
_entity_poly.pdbx_strand_id
1 'polypeptide(L)'
;MPSFDGAVPVQSAAQMAASLIGQGGVRMNPLNMASVSATVKSGTFHQPYLVSPDVDGRKLATASRTMSAGTLSQLRELMSYTADYGTAAEAMAGVSGDVGAKTGSAEVDGQKKPNGWFTAYRGDLAAAGVVQQGGHGGSTAGPIVAALLKAGG
;
A
#
# COMPACT_ATOMS: atom_id res chain seq x y z
N MET A 1 1.39 -4.10 19.95
CA MET A 1 1.77 -2.90 19.18
C MET A 1 0.54 -2.01 19.11
N PRO A 2 0.55 -0.77 19.64
CA PRO A 2 -0.56 0.15 19.44
C PRO A 2 -0.75 0.39 17.93
N SER A 3 -1.98 0.27 17.43
CA SER A 3 -2.31 0.61 16.04
C SER A 3 -2.65 2.10 15.97
N PHE A 4 -1.95 2.84 15.12
CA PHE A 4 -2.25 4.23 14.78
C PHE A 4 -2.99 4.27 13.45
N ASP A 5 -4.05 5.07 13.34
CA ASP A 5 -4.73 5.27 12.06
C ASP A 5 -3.90 6.17 11.13
N GLY A 6 -4.00 6.00 9.82
CA GLY A 6 -3.19 6.78 8.86
C GLY A 6 -3.47 8.28 8.94
N ALA A 7 -2.47 9.11 8.66
CA ALA A 7 -2.61 10.56 8.59
C ALA A 7 -1.95 11.13 7.33
N VAL A 8 -2.69 11.94 6.58
CA VAL A 8 -2.20 12.74 5.44
C VAL A 8 -2.54 14.20 5.71
N PRO A 9 -1.66 14.95 6.42
CA PRO A 9 -1.95 16.34 6.76
C PRO A 9 -1.92 17.24 5.52
N VAL A 10 -2.79 18.25 5.49
CA VAL A 10 -2.71 19.34 4.51
C VAL A 10 -1.46 20.16 4.81
N GLN A 11 -0.62 20.37 3.80
CA GLN A 11 0.66 21.07 3.93
C GLN A 11 0.80 22.15 2.84
N SER A 12 1.80 23.01 2.96
CA SER A 12 2.14 24.03 1.96
C SER A 12 3.63 23.99 1.59
N ALA A 13 3.98 24.59 0.44
CA ALA A 13 5.36 24.74 -0.04
C ALA A 13 6.19 23.43 0.02
N ALA A 14 7.37 23.46 0.66
CA ALA A 14 8.28 22.32 0.72
C ALA A 14 7.67 21.10 1.43
N GLN A 15 6.86 21.31 2.47
CA GLN A 15 6.20 20.22 3.18
C GLN A 15 5.13 19.55 2.33
N MET A 16 4.45 20.31 1.46
CA MET A 16 3.53 19.74 0.48
C MET A 16 4.27 18.86 -0.53
N ALA A 17 5.40 19.33 -1.05
CA ALA A 17 6.23 18.54 -1.97
C ALA A 17 6.69 17.22 -1.33
N ALA A 18 7.12 17.25 -0.06
CA ALA A 18 7.46 16.05 0.69
C ALA A 18 6.26 15.11 0.87
N SER A 19 5.09 15.64 1.24
CA SER A 19 3.87 14.83 1.40
C SER A 19 3.44 14.13 0.10
N LEU A 20 3.62 14.76 -1.06
CA LEU A 20 3.26 14.18 -2.37
C LEU A 20 4.05 12.90 -2.71
N ILE A 21 5.22 12.71 -2.12
CA ILE A 21 6.03 11.48 -2.26
C ILE A 21 5.95 10.58 -1.02
N GLY A 22 5.00 10.84 -0.11
CA GLY A 22 4.79 10.06 1.11
C GLY A 22 5.78 10.36 2.25
N GLN A 23 6.47 11.50 2.19
CA GLN A 23 7.39 11.97 3.23
C GLN A 23 6.77 13.08 4.09
N GLY A 24 7.56 13.68 4.98
CA GLY A 24 7.14 14.79 5.82
C GLY A 24 6.13 14.35 6.89
N GLY A 25 4.92 14.93 6.85
CA GLY A 25 3.88 14.68 7.85
C GLY A 25 3.04 13.43 7.60
N VAL A 26 3.23 12.73 6.47
CA VAL A 26 2.46 11.53 6.13
C VAL A 26 2.84 10.39 7.09
N ARG A 27 1.82 9.73 7.64
CA ARG A 27 1.96 8.57 8.53
C ARG A 27 1.02 7.48 8.05
N MET A 28 1.55 6.27 7.87
CA MET A 28 0.79 5.10 7.43
C MET A 28 1.26 3.86 8.17
N ASN A 29 0.36 2.90 8.34
CA ASN A 29 0.69 1.54 8.77
C ASN A 29 0.47 0.53 7.62
N PRO A 30 0.96 -0.71 7.73
CA PRO A 30 0.76 -1.73 6.70
C PRO A 30 -0.72 -2.02 6.37
N LEU A 31 -1.61 -2.03 7.36
CA LEU A 31 -3.04 -2.25 7.13
C LEU A 31 -3.66 -1.13 6.28
N ASN A 32 -3.29 0.13 6.51
CA ASN A 32 -3.72 1.24 5.67
C ASN A 32 -3.19 1.08 4.24
N MET A 33 -1.93 0.71 4.07
CA MET A 33 -1.34 0.54 2.73
C MET A 33 -1.90 -0.67 1.97
N ALA A 34 -2.30 -1.74 2.66
CA ALA A 34 -3.03 -2.85 2.07
C ALA A 34 -4.44 -2.40 1.63
N SER A 35 -5.13 -1.60 2.45
CA SER A 35 -6.43 -1.00 2.11
C SER A 35 -6.34 -0.07 0.89
N VAL A 36 -5.24 0.68 0.74
CA VAL A 36 -4.97 1.48 -0.46
C VAL A 36 -4.91 0.57 -1.70
N SER A 37 -4.09 -0.49 -1.68
CA SER A 37 -4.00 -1.44 -2.80
C SER A 37 -5.33 -2.14 -3.08
N ALA A 38 -6.07 -2.53 -2.05
CA ALA A 38 -7.42 -3.08 -2.19
C ALA A 38 -8.37 -2.09 -2.87
N THR A 39 -8.29 -0.80 -2.51
CA THR A 39 -9.11 0.26 -3.10
C THR A 39 -8.77 0.49 -4.57
N VAL A 40 -7.49 0.44 -4.95
CA VAL A 40 -7.10 0.47 -6.37
C VAL A 40 -7.66 -0.74 -7.10
N LYS A 41 -7.60 -1.92 -6.49
CA LYS A 41 -8.07 -3.15 -7.12
C LYS A 41 -9.59 -3.18 -7.28
N SER A 42 -10.35 -2.85 -6.24
CA SER A 42 -11.82 -2.84 -6.27
C SER A 42 -12.40 -1.61 -6.98
N GLY A 43 -11.67 -0.49 -7.00
CA GLY A 43 -12.16 0.81 -7.45
C GLY A 43 -12.94 1.61 -6.38
N THR A 44 -13.19 1.01 -5.22
CA THR A 44 -13.97 1.61 -4.13
C THR A 44 -13.34 1.28 -2.78
N PHE A 45 -13.35 2.24 -1.84
CA PHE A 45 -12.86 2.00 -0.50
C PHE A 45 -13.73 1.01 0.27
N HIS A 46 -13.08 0.00 0.85
CA HIS A 46 -13.69 -0.92 1.81
C HIS A 46 -12.93 -0.79 3.14
N GLN A 47 -13.64 -0.45 4.23
CA GLN A 47 -13.02 -0.33 5.54
C GLN A 47 -12.50 -1.70 6.00
N PRO A 48 -11.19 -1.85 6.30
CA PRO A 48 -10.66 -3.08 6.87
C PRO A 48 -11.21 -3.30 8.29
N TYR A 49 -11.52 -4.55 8.63
CA TYR A 49 -11.92 -4.94 9.97
C TYR A 49 -11.45 -6.34 10.34
N LEU A 50 -11.28 -6.59 11.64
CA LEU A 50 -10.97 -7.92 12.18
C LEU A 50 -12.22 -8.65 12.67
N VAL A 51 -13.20 -7.91 13.21
CA VAL A 51 -14.48 -8.44 13.69
C VAL A 51 -15.60 -7.91 12.80
N SER A 52 -16.46 -8.81 12.33
CA SER A 52 -17.59 -8.44 11.47
C SER A 52 -18.45 -7.36 12.15
N PRO A 53 -18.89 -6.31 11.42
CA PRO A 53 -19.87 -5.36 11.93
C PRO A 53 -21.21 -6.01 12.31
N ASP A 54 -21.50 -7.24 11.86
CA ASP A 54 -22.71 -7.97 12.28
C ASP A 54 -22.69 -8.32 13.78
N VAL A 55 -21.50 -8.34 14.40
CA VAL A 55 -21.31 -8.65 15.83
C VAL A 55 -21.64 -7.45 16.72
N ASP A 56 -21.39 -6.23 16.26
CA ASP A 56 -21.52 -5.01 17.06
C ASP A 56 -22.47 -3.96 16.45
N GLY A 57 -23.05 -4.23 15.28
CA GLY A 57 -23.99 -3.37 14.57
C GLY A 57 -23.37 -2.08 14.03
N ARG A 58 -22.03 -1.93 14.03
CA ARG A 58 -21.40 -0.66 13.65
C ARG A 58 -21.52 -0.40 12.15
N LYS A 59 -21.71 0.87 11.79
CA LYS A 59 -21.66 1.31 10.40
C LYS A 59 -20.21 1.42 9.94
N LEU A 60 -19.89 0.78 8.83
CA LEU A 60 -18.57 0.90 8.22
C LEU A 60 -18.36 2.30 7.61
N ALA A 61 -17.13 2.78 7.71
CA ALA A 61 -16.69 3.99 7.04
C ALA A 61 -16.73 3.82 5.52
N THR A 62 -17.09 4.89 4.81
CA THR A 62 -17.12 4.93 3.35
C THR A 62 -16.31 6.14 2.87
N ALA A 63 -15.74 6.03 1.68
CA ALA A 63 -15.09 7.18 1.06
C ALA A 63 -16.15 8.18 0.58
N SER A 64 -15.92 9.47 0.84
CA SER A 64 -16.81 10.56 0.41
C SER A 64 -16.80 10.80 -1.10
N ARG A 65 -15.77 10.30 -1.80
CA ARG A 65 -15.57 10.44 -3.24
C ARG A 65 -15.06 9.13 -3.82
N THR A 66 -15.45 8.87 -5.06
CA THR A 66 -14.90 7.79 -5.87
C THR A 66 -13.85 8.35 -6.84
N MET A 67 -12.91 7.50 -7.25
CA MET A 67 -11.97 7.85 -8.30
C MET A 67 -12.66 7.83 -9.66
N SER A 68 -12.23 8.71 -10.57
CA SER A 68 -12.68 8.64 -11.96
C SER A 68 -12.22 7.32 -12.60
N ALA A 69 -12.99 6.80 -13.56
CA ALA A 69 -12.65 5.58 -14.28
C ALA A 69 -11.28 5.67 -14.98
N GLY A 70 -10.96 6.83 -15.56
CA GLY A 70 -9.66 7.09 -16.20
C GLY A 70 -8.50 7.02 -15.22
N THR A 71 -8.61 7.70 -14.07
CA THR A 71 -7.59 7.66 -13.00
C THR A 71 -7.40 6.25 -12.46
N LEU A 72 -8.50 5.51 -12.26
CA LEU A 72 -8.46 4.13 -11.77
C LEU A 72 -7.75 3.20 -12.76
N SER A 73 -8.04 3.34 -14.05
CA SER A 73 -7.38 2.56 -15.11
C SER A 73 -5.87 2.82 -15.14
N GLN A 74 -5.47 4.09 -15.15
CA GLN A 74 -4.05 4.48 -15.17
C GLN A 74 -3.30 3.99 -13.92
N LEU A 75 -3.94 4.03 -12.75
CA LEU A 75 -3.31 3.58 -11.52
C LEU A 75 -3.12 2.05 -11.51
N ARG A 76 -4.09 1.29 -12.01
CA ARG A 76 -3.98 -0.16 -12.16
C ARG A 76 -2.89 -0.54 -13.16
N GLU A 77 -2.83 0.14 -14.31
CA GLU A 77 -1.79 -0.04 -15.32
C GLU A 77 -0.40 0.24 -14.74
N LEU A 78 -0.23 1.34 -14.02
CA LEU A 78 1.04 1.68 -13.35
C LEU A 78 1.46 0.60 -12.34
N MET A 79 0.51 0.10 -11.54
CA MET A 79 0.81 -0.93 -10.53
C MET A 79 1.12 -2.29 -11.17
N SER A 80 0.42 -2.68 -12.23
CA SER A 80 0.72 -3.89 -13.00
C SER A 80 2.09 -3.77 -13.67
N TYR A 81 2.38 -2.67 -14.35
CA TYR A 81 3.69 -2.43 -14.95
C TYR A 81 4.81 -2.50 -13.91
N THR A 82 4.60 -1.92 -12.72
CA THR A 82 5.60 -1.97 -11.65
C THR A 82 5.86 -3.40 -11.17
N ALA A 83 4.81 -4.22 -11.10
CA ALA A 83 4.87 -5.63 -10.70
C ALA A 83 5.54 -6.52 -11.76
N ASP A 84 5.33 -6.23 -13.04
CA ASP A 84 5.82 -7.09 -14.14
C ASP A 84 7.20 -6.68 -14.64
N TYR A 85 7.47 -5.38 -14.71
CA TYR A 85 8.65 -4.82 -15.38
C TYR A 85 9.40 -3.77 -14.57
N GLY A 86 8.83 -3.31 -13.46
CA GLY A 86 9.39 -2.23 -12.65
C GLY A 86 10.19 -2.71 -11.44
N THR A 87 10.25 -1.84 -10.45
CA THR A 87 11.00 -2.06 -9.21
C THR A 87 10.46 -3.20 -8.33
N ALA A 88 9.27 -3.72 -8.62
CA ALA A 88 8.69 -4.85 -7.91
C ALA A 88 8.86 -6.19 -8.66
N ALA A 89 9.38 -6.18 -9.90
CA ALA A 89 9.45 -7.35 -10.77
C ALA A 89 10.12 -8.57 -10.12
N GLU A 90 11.28 -8.38 -9.50
CA GLU A 90 12.00 -9.47 -8.84
C GLU A 90 11.20 -10.07 -7.67
N ALA A 91 10.59 -9.22 -6.83
CA ALA A 91 9.82 -9.69 -5.67
C ALA A 91 8.51 -10.38 -6.08
N MET A 92 7.86 -9.89 -7.14
CA MET A 92 6.60 -10.42 -7.65
C MET A 92 6.81 -11.61 -8.61
N ALA A 93 8.05 -12.01 -8.86
CA ALA A 93 8.34 -13.19 -9.68
C ALA A 93 7.62 -14.44 -9.12
N GLY A 94 6.85 -15.08 -10.00
CA GLY A 94 6.04 -16.25 -9.65
C GLY A 94 4.71 -15.94 -8.95
N VAL A 95 4.33 -14.67 -8.79
CA VAL A 95 2.97 -14.26 -8.42
C VAL A 95 2.17 -14.07 -9.72
N SER A 96 1.35 -15.05 -10.07
CA SER A 96 0.58 -15.03 -11.31
C SER A 96 -0.83 -14.47 -11.15
N GLY A 97 -1.44 -14.07 -12.28
CA GLY A 97 -2.83 -13.63 -12.35
C GLY A 97 -2.95 -12.11 -12.45
N ASP A 98 -4.06 -11.58 -11.97
CA ASP A 98 -4.34 -10.15 -11.93
C ASP A 98 -3.58 -9.52 -10.76
N VAL A 99 -2.41 -8.96 -11.04
CA VAL A 99 -1.46 -8.45 -10.04
C VAL A 99 -1.13 -6.98 -10.26
N GLY A 100 -0.83 -6.30 -9.15
CA GLY A 100 -0.26 -4.96 -9.18
C GLY A 100 0.50 -4.69 -7.89
N ALA A 101 1.59 -3.95 -7.99
CA ALA A 101 2.47 -3.67 -6.86
C ALA A 101 3.04 -2.26 -6.92
N LYS A 102 3.48 -1.78 -5.76
CA LYS A 102 4.30 -0.57 -5.67
C LYS A 102 5.32 -0.71 -4.56
N THR A 103 6.56 -0.36 -4.88
CA THR A 103 7.64 -0.21 -3.90
C THR A 103 7.68 1.22 -3.34
N GLY A 104 8.21 1.34 -2.12
CA GLY A 104 8.53 2.63 -1.50
C GLY A 104 9.75 2.52 -0.57
N SER A 105 10.26 3.68 -0.21
CA SER A 105 11.30 3.85 0.81
C SER A 105 10.93 5.08 1.64
N ALA A 106 11.04 4.99 2.97
CA ALA A 106 10.77 6.11 3.88
C ALA A 106 12.04 6.49 4.64
N GLU A 107 12.47 7.74 4.51
CA GLU A 107 13.66 8.25 5.17
C GLU A 107 13.35 8.60 6.63
N VAL A 108 14.33 8.37 7.52
CA VAL A 108 14.21 8.67 8.94
C VAL A 108 15.48 9.36 9.40
N ASP A 109 15.35 10.53 10.01
CA ASP A 109 16.49 11.30 10.51
C ASP A 109 17.30 10.48 11.52
N GLY A 110 18.63 10.46 11.35
CA GLY A 110 19.54 9.68 12.18
C GLY A 110 19.56 8.18 11.85
N GLN A 111 18.80 7.72 10.86
CA GLN A 111 18.78 6.32 10.43
C GLN A 111 19.69 6.11 9.21
N LYS A 112 20.54 5.07 9.24
CA LYS A 112 21.51 4.79 8.14
C LYS A 112 20.88 4.26 6.85
N LYS A 113 19.75 3.56 6.95
CA LYS A 113 19.02 2.99 5.82
C LYS A 113 17.56 3.40 5.94
N PRO A 114 16.85 3.73 4.85
CA PRO A 114 15.42 3.99 4.92
C PRO A 114 14.63 2.75 5.36
N ASN A 115 13.37 2.94 5.74
CA ASN A 115 12.42 1.84 5.89
C ASN A 115 11.94 1.41 4.50
N GLY A 116 12.06 0.12 4.19
CA GLY A 116 11.63 -0.44 2.91
C GLY A 116 10.15 -0.77 2.95
N TRP A 117 9.37 -0.21 2.03
CA TRP A 117 7.92 -0.40 1.94
C TRP A 117 7.51 -1.14 0.67
N PHE A 118 6.49 -1.97 0.79
CA PHE A 118 5.89 -2.65 -0.35
C PHE A 118 4.40 -2.82 -0.14
N THR A 119 3.59 -2.59 -1.18
CA THR A 119 2.17 -2.88 -1.19
C THR A 119 1.77 -3.49 -2.52
N ALA A 120 0.88 -4.47 -2.51
CA ALA A 120 0.46 -5.19 -3.71
C ALA A 120 -0.93 -5.82 -3.56
N TYR A 121 -1.48 -6.23 -4.69
CA TYR A 121 -2.67 -7.07 -4.78
C TYR A 121 -2.47 -8.24 -5.73
N ARG A 122 -3.26 -9.30 -5.54
CA ARG A 122 -3.45 -10.43 -6.45
C ARG A 122 -4.92 -10.85 -6.40
N GLY A 123 -5.64 -10.72 -7.51
CA GLY A 123 -7.07 -11.02 -7.54
C GLY A 123 -7.85 -10.14 -6.56
N ASP A 124 -8.50 -10.74 -5.57
CA ASP A 124 -9.24 -10.06 -4.50
C ASP A 124 -8.43 -9.87 -3.20
N LEU A 125 -7.18 -10.33 -3.17
CA LEU A 125 -6.28 -10.19 -2.02
C LEU A 125 -5.39 -8.95 -2.15
N ALA A 126 -5.19 -8.25 -1.05
CA ALA A 126 -4.24 -7.14 -0.94
C ALA A 126 -3.37 -7.30 0.31
N ALA A 127 -2.09 -6.98 0.18
CA ALA A 127 -1.12 -7.08 1.27
C ALA A 127 -0.11 -5.94 1.19
N ALA A 128 0.43 -5.56 2.35
CA ALA A 128 1.49 -4.58 2.44
C ALA A 128 2.43 -4.89 3.60
N GLY A 129 3.67 -4.43 3.49
CA GLY A 129 4.72 -4.67 4.46
C GLY A 129 5.69 -3.51 4.54
N VAL A 130 6.29 -3.39 5.72
CA VAL A 130 7.41 -2.47 5.97
C VAL A 130 8.52 -3.24 6.69
N VAL A 131 9.75 -3.03 6.23
CA VAL A 131 10.95 -3.51 6.91
C VAL A 131 11.73 -2.29 7.38
N GLN A 132 11.79 -2.10 8.70
CA GLN A 132 12.53 -1.00 9.30
C GLN A 132 14.02 -1.12 8.99
N GLN A 133 14.67 -0.01 8.62
CA GLN A 133 16.08 -0.02 8.18
C GLN A 133 16.38 -0.99 7.03
N GLY A 134 15.35 -1.41 6.28
CA GLY A 134 15.45 -2.38 5.18
C GLY A 134 16.06 -1.78 3.91
N GLY A 135 16.12 -0.47 3.76
CA GLY A 135 16.54 0.17 2.53
C GLY A 135 15.45 0.09 1.46
N HIS A 136 15.72 -0.61 0.36
CA HIS A 136 14.84 -0.67 -0.79
C HIS A 136 13.66 -1.62 -0.54
N GLY A 137 12.44 -1.12 -0.70
CA GLY A 137 11.23 -1.90 -0.45
C GLY A 137 11.07 -3.15 -1.31
N GLY A 138 11.50 -3.10 -2.57
CA GLY A 138 11.45 -4.24 -3.51
C GLY A 138 12.27 -5.44 -3.03
N SER A 139 13.47 -5.22 -2.49
CA SER A 139 14.37 -6.30 -2.05
C SER A 139 14.17 -6.73 -0.60
N THR A 140 13.28 -6.08 0.16
CA THR A 140 13.09 -6.34 1.59
C THR A 140 11.65 -6.65 1.97
N ALA A 141 10.76 -5.66 1.91
CA ALA A 141 9.33 -5.87 2.17
C ALA A 141 8.65 -6.68 1.05
N GLY A 142 9.13 -6.56 -0.18
CA GLY A 142 8.61 -7.25 -1.36
C GLY A 142 8.48 -8.77 -1.19
N PRO A 143 9.56 -9.51 -0.89
CA PRO A 143 9.50 -10.97 -0.72
C PRO A 143 8.50 -11.43 0.34
N ILE A 144 8.35 -10.66 1.44
CA ILE A 144 7.39 -10.96 2.51
C ILE A 144 5.96 -10.83 1.98
N VAL A 145 5.66 -9.72 1.31
CA VAL A 145 4.32 -9.47 0.73
C VAL A 145 4.00 -10.48 -0.37
N ALA A 146 4.95 -10.78 -1.27
CA ALA A 146 4.76 -11.76 -2.33
C ALA A 146 4.53 -13.18 -1.80
N ALA A 147 5.19 -13.56 -0.70
CA ALA A 147 4.95 -14.84 -0.03
C ALA A 147 3.51 -14.93 0.52
N LEU A 148 3.02 -13.86 1.17
CA LEU A 148 1.63 -13.80 1.65
C LEU A 148 0.63 -13.89 0.50
N LEU A 149 0.85 -13.15 -0.58
CA LEU A 149 0.00 -13.21 -1.75
C LEU A 149 0.02 -14.62 -2.36
N LYS A 150 1.17 -15.30 -2.43
CA LYS A 150 1.25 -16.69 -2.93
C LYS A 150 0.48 -17.68 -2.07
N ALA A 151 0.55 -17.53 -0.75
CA ALA A 151 -0.09 -18.42 0.22
C ALA A 151 -1.59 -18.18 0.38
N GLY A 152 -2.07 -16.95 0.21
CA GLY A 152 -3.49 -16.62 0.25
C GLY A 152 -4.15 -16.99 -1.07
N GLY A 153 -4.91 -18.07 -1.10
CA GLY A 153 -5.57 -18.60 -2.31
C GLY A 153 -5.95 -20.05 -2.09
#